data_AF-A0A7Y5C0R8-F1
#
_entry.id   AF-A0A7Y5C0R8-F1
#
_cell.length_a   1.000
_cell.length_b   1.000
_cell.length_c   1.000
_cell.angle_alpha   90.00
_cell.angle_beta   90.00
_cell.angle_gamma   90.00
#
_symmetry.space_group_name_H-M   'P 1'
#
loop_
_entity.id
_entity.type
_entity.pdbx_description
1 polymer ?
#
loop_
_entity_poly.entity_id
_entity_poly.type
_entity_poly.pdbx_seq_one_letter_code
_entity_poly.pdbx_strand_id
1 'polypeptide(L)'
;MKNSALYIFLSVLSLMFLACDKNRVFEQNITVEGGSWAMDNMATFEFEITDTLAEYNILINIRNRNDYPYSNIYLFLQLTAPDGKKATDTLNCLLTDEKGRFLGKSAGNLWDNRIPYKWGVKFPMLGKYKVNYIQAMRHEKLEAITDVGLRIEKNSK
;
A
#
# COMPACT_ATOMS: atom_id res chain seq x y z
N MET A 1 -18.94 -29.12 -35.89
CA MET A 1 -18.21 -27.84 -36.00
C MET A 1 -18.62 -26.76 -34.97
N LYS A 2 -19.67 -26.95 -34.15
CA LYS A 2 -20.11 -25.93 -33.16
C LYS A 2 -19.34 -25.94 -31.83
N ASN A 3 -18.74 -27.06 -31.44
CA ASN A 3 -18.07 -27.18 -30.13
C ASN A 3 -16.62 -26.68 -30.15
N SER A 4 -15.93 -26.76 -31.29
CA SER A 4 -14.53 -26.31 -31.44
C SER A 4 -14.38 -24.80 -31.22
N ALA A 5 -15.35 -24.00 -31.70
CA ALA A 5 -15.38 -22.55 -31.48
C ALA A 5 -15.63 -22.20 -30.00
N LEU A 6 -16.44 -22.99 -29.29
CA LEU A 6 -16.67 -22.83 -27.85
C LEU A 6 -15.41 -23.13 -27.03
N TYR A 7 -14.66 -24.18 -27.37
CA TYR A 7 -13.40 -24.50 -26.70
C TYR A 7 -12.30 -23.46 -26.97
N ILE A 8 -12.26 -22.88 -28.18
CA ILE A 8 -11.36 -21.77 -28.52
C ILE A 8 -11.76 -20.51 -27.75
N PHE A 9 -13.06 -20.22 -27.63
CA PHE A 9 -13.53 -19.09 -26.84
C PHE A 9 -13.22 -19.26 -25.35
N LEU A 10 -13.40 -20.46 -24.80
CA LEU A 10 -13.09 -20.77 -23.40
C LEU A 10 -11.57 -20.71 -23.12
N SER A 11 -10.73 -21.12 -24.07
CA SER A 11 -9.27 -21.03 -23.94
C SER A 11 -8.75 -19.59 -24.08
N VAL A 12 -9.34 -18.79 -24.97
CA VAL A 12 -9.03 -17.35 -25.09
C VAL A 12 -9.49 -16.60 -23.84
N LEU A 13 -10.66 -16.92 -23.29
CA LEU A 13 -11.17 -16.34 -22.03
C LEU A 13 -10.27 -16.71 -20.84
N SER A 14 -9.73 -17.93 -20.81
CA SER A 14 -8.77 -18.39 -19.79
C SER A 14 -7.44 -17.61 -19.83
N LEU A 15 -6.99 -17.17 -21.01
CA LEU A 15 -5.73 -16.42 -21.16
C LEU A 15 -5.86 -14.96 -20.69
N MET A 16 -7.08 -14.40 -20.62
CA MET A 16 -7.31 -13.02 -20.16
C MET A 16 -7.14 -12.82 -18.66
N PHE A 17 -7.05 -13.90 -17.86
CA PHE A 17 -6.87 -13.81 -16.41
C PHE A 17 -5.40 -13.78 -15.94
N LEU A 18 -4.42 -13.79 -16.85
CA LEU A 18 -3.00 -13.66 -16.51
C LEU A 18 -2.55 -12.20 -16.38
N ALA A 19 -3.28 -11.39 -15.60
CA ALA A 19 -2.78 -10.08 -15.17
C ALA A 19 -1.75 -10.29 -14.05
N CYS A 20 -0.54 -10.68 -14.43
CA CYS A 20 0.57 -10.85 -13.49
C CYS A 20 1.21 -9.49 -13.18
N ASP A 21 1.12 -9.06 -11.93
CA ASP A 21 1.80 -7.87 -11.41
C ASP A 21 3.30 -8.18 -11.23
N LYS A 22 4.03 -8.22 -12.34
CA LYS A 22 5.42 -8.71 -12.42
C LYS A 22 6.42 -7.94 -11.56
N ASN A 23 6.11 -6.70 -11.23
CA ASN A 23 7.02 -5.82 -10.50
C ASN A 23 6.78 -5.89 -8.99
N ARG A 24 5.65 -6.45 -8.54
CA ARG A 24 5.32 -6.50 -7.10
C ARG A 24 6.24 -7.45 -6.36
N VAL A 25 6.97 -6.90 -5.41
CA VAL A 25 7.84 -7.64 -4.47
C VAL A 25 7.07 -7.96 -3.21
N PHE A 26 6.29 -7.00 -2.71
CA PHE A 26 5.45 -7.15 -1.53
C PHE A 26 4.21 -6.26 -1.67
N GLU A 27 3.06 -6.74 -1.23
CA GLU A 27 1.89 -5.90 -0.99
C GLU A 27 1.02 -6.52 0.09
N GLN A 28 0.70 -5.73 1.10
CA GLN A 28 -0.22 -6.13 2.14
C GLN A 28 -1.04 -4.92 2.57
N ASN A 29 -2.34 -5.12 2.74
CA ASN A 29 -3.24 -4.17 3.36
C ASN A 29 -3.81 -4.81 4.62
N ILE A 30 -3.72 -4.10 5.73
CA ILE A 30 -4.28 -4.49 7.02
C ILE A 30 -5.59 -3.74 7.19
N THR A 31 -6.67 -4.48 7.39
CA THR A 31 -7.98 -3.90 7.68
C THR A 31 -7.98 -3.33 9.09
N VAL A 32 -8.45 -2.10 9.22
CA VAL A 32 -8.67 -1.40 10.48
C VAL A 32 -10.04 -1.83 11.03
N GLU A 33 -10.04 -2.51 12.17
CA GLU A 33 -11.25 -2.99 12.80
C GLU A 33 -12.21 -1.82 13.12
N GLY A 34 -13.49 -1.97 12.74
CA GLY A 34 -14.50 -0.93 12.91
C GLY A 34 -14.30 0.33 12.05
N GLY A 35 -13.23 0.40 11.25
CA GLY A 35 -12.87 1.60 10.49
C GLY A 35 -12.45 2.78 11.37
N SER A 36 -11.92 2.51 12.56
CA SER A 36 -11.44 3.49 13.53
C SER A 36 -10.00 3.15 13.92
N TRP A 37 -9.03 3.89 13.37
CA TRP A 37 -7.62 3.59 13.57
C TRP A 37 -7.07 4.29 14.81
N ALA A 38 -6.88 3.53 15.88
CA ALA A 38 -6.31 4.03 17.13
C ALA A 38 -4.79 4.26 17.02
N MET A 39 -4.27 5.27 17.74
CA MET A 39 -2.86 5.63 17.75
C MET A 39 -1.93 4.53 18.26
N ASP A 40 -2.40 3.71 19.19
CA ASP A 40 -1.69 2.57 19.76
C ASP A 40 -1.79 1.29 18.90
N ASN A 41 -2.73 1.25 17.95
CA ASN A 41 -2.90 0.13 17.04
C ASN A 41 -1.97 0.26 15.83
N MET A 42 -0.74 -0.21 15.96
CA MET A 42 0.27 -0.10 14.92
C MET A 42 0.07 -1.11 13.77
N ALA A 43 0.02 -0.63 12.54
CA ALA A 43 0.02 -1.49 11.35
C ALA A 43 1.44 -1.98 11.06
N THR A 44 1.65 -3.30 11.05
CA THR A 44 2.97 -3.93 10.95
C THR A 44 3.11 -4.75 9.68
N PHE A 45 4.18 -4.53 8.93
CA PHE A 45 4.49 -5.21 7.68
C PHE A 45 5.88 -5.82 7.73
N GLU A 46 6.03 -7.04 7.26
CA GLU A 46 7.32 -7.72 7.14
C GLU A 46 7.53 -8.19 5.70
N PHE A 47 8.65 -7.80 5.10
CA PHE A 47 8.99 -8.14 3.72
C PHE A 47 10.45 -8.53 3.60
N GLU A 48 10.77 -9.31 2.57
CA GLU A 48 12.12 -9.83 2.33
C GLU A 48 12.71 -9.21 1.06
N ILE A 49 13.95 -8.74 1.17
CA ILE A 49 14.73 -8.25 0.03
C ILE A 49 15.78 -9.29 -0.35
N THR A 50 15.72 -9.72 -1.60
CA THR A 50 16.59 -10.75 -2.18
C THR A 50 17.59 -10.21 -3.22
N ASP A 51 17.53 -8.93 -3.56
CA ASP A 51 18.42 -8.29 -4.55
C ASP A 51 18.71 -6.84 -4.12
N THR A 52 19.92 -6.55 -3.64
CA THR A 52 20.34 -5.19 -3.22
C THR A 52 20.81 -4.30 -4.36
N LEU A 53 20.99 -4.85 -5.57
CA LEU A 53 21.42 -4.08 -6.74
C LEU A 53 20.23 -3.43 -7.45
N ALA A 54 19.05 -4.04 -7.31
CA ALA A 54 17.79 -3.52 -7.79
C ALA A 54 17.35 -2.24 -7.10
N GLU A 55 16.58 -1.45 -7.84
CA GLU A 55 15.87 -0.28 -7.36
C GLU A 55 14.41 -0.65 -7.06
N TYR A 56 13.86 -0.06 -6.00
CA TYR A 56 12.53 -0.37 -5.50
C TYR A 56 11.72 0.90 -5.27
N ASN A 57 10.43 0.85 -5.57
CA ASN A 57 9.49 1.88 -5.22
C ASN A 57 8.71 1.44 -3.99
N ILE A 58 8.57 2.36 -3.04
CA ILE A 58 7.85 2.16 -1.79
C ILE A 58 6.58 3.00 -1.86
N LEU A 59 5.43 2.35 -1.84
CA LEU A 59 4.13 2.98 -1.90
C LEU A 59 3.32 2.65 -0.65
N ILE A 60 2.54 3.62 -0.22
CA ILE A 60 1.64 3.52 0.93
C ILE A 60 0.24 3.44 0.39
N ASN A 61 -0.49 2.41 0.81
CA ASN A 61 -1.90 2.27 0.51
C ASN A 61 -2.69 2.80 1.71
N ILE A 62 -3.64 3.70 1.46
CA ILE A 62 -4.62 4.14 2.45
C ILE A 62 -5.99 4.00 1.82
N ARG A 63 -6.90 3.28 2.50
CA ARG A 63 -8.31 3.26 2.14
C ARG A 63 -9.12 4.01 3.19
N ASN A 64 -9.91 4.97 2.74
CA ASN A 64 -10.80 5.74 3.59
C ASN A 64 -12.23 5.74 3.06
N ARG A 65 -13.19 6.03 3.94
CA ARG A 65 -14.59 6.28 3.57
C ARG A 65 -14.81 7.77 3.25
N ASN A 66 -15.95 8.06 2.62
CA ASN A 66 -16.42 9.43 2.31
C ASN A 66 -16.55 10.35 3.53
N ASP A 67 -16.79 9.79 4.72
CA ASP A 67 -16.96 10.53 5.98
C ASP A 67 -15.63 10.84 6.68
N TYR A 68 -14.48 10.54 6.07
CA TYR A 68 -13.18 10.95 6.60
C TYR A 68 -13.04 12.48 6.58
N PRO A 69 -12.83 13.14 7.73
CA PRO A 69 -13.02 14.59 7.83
C PRO A 69 -11.77 15.42 7.47
N TYR A 70 -10.66 14.79 7.09
CA TYR A 70 -9.38 15.47 6.85
C TYR A 70 -8.91 15.32 5.39
N SER A 71 -8.16 16.31 4.90
CA SER A 71 -7.56 16.26 3.57
C SER A 71 -6.35 15.33 3.47
N ASN A 72 -5.81 14.90 4.60
CA ASN A 72 -4.58 14.14 4.69
C ASN A 72 -4.54 13.26 5.95
N ILE A 73 -3.56 12.38 6.00
CA ILE A 73 -3.18 11.63 7.19
C ILE A 73 -1.67 11.74 7.39
N TYR A 74 -1.24 12.07 8.60
CA TYR A 74 0.17 12.00 8.98
C TYR A 74 0.50 10.61 9.54
N LEU A 75 1.64 10.05 9.14
CA LEU A 75 2.11 8.75 9.61
C LEU A 75 3.54 8.86 10.12
N PHE A 76 3.85 8.20 11.24
CA PHE A 76 5.21 7.80 11.55
C PHE A 76 5.47 6.43 10.92
N LEU A 77 6.47 6.38 10.03
CA LEU A 77 6.97 5.16 9.43
C LEU A 77 8.25 4.76 10.14
N GLN A 78 8.23 3.65 10.87
CA GLN A 78 9.44 3.10 11.50
C GLN A 78 9.90 1.86 10.72
N LEU A 79 11.08 1.95 10.11
CA LEU A 79 11.74 0.87 9.39
C LEU A 79 12.78 0.22 10.30
N THR A 80 12.76 -1.10 10.43
CA THR A 80 13.81 -1.91 11.05
C THR A 80 14.48 -2.75 9.97
N ALA A 81 15.80 -2.59 9.83
CA ALA A 81 16.63 -3.35 8.90
C ALA A 81 17.01 -4.74 9.44
N PRO A 82 17.47 -5.67 8.59
CA PRO A 82 17.93 -6.99 9.01
C PRO A 82 18.99 -7.00 10.12
N ASP A 83 19.86 -5.97 10.18
CA ASP A 83 20.87 -5.80 11.22
C ASP A 83 20.33 -5.18 12.53
N GLY A 84 19.02 -4.95 12.61
CA GLY A 84 18.34 -4.37 13.76
C GLY A 84 18.38 -2.84 13.82
N LYS A 85 19.08 -2.15 12.90
CA LYS A 85 19.05 -0.69 12.85
C LYS A 85 17.65 -0.18 12.52
N LYS A 86 17.29 0.92 13.16
CA LYS A 86 15.97 1.56 13.00
C LYS A 86 16.12 2.93 12.36
N ALA A 87 15.19 3.26 11.49
CA ALA A 87 14.99 4.60 10.94
C ALA A 87 13.52 4.98 11.09
N THR A 88 13.24 6.25 11.39
CA THR A 88 11.87 6.77 11.47
C THR A 88 11.72 7.94 10.51
N ASP A 89 10.63 7.96 9.77
CA ASP A 89 10.25 9.05 8.87
C ASP A 89 8.83 9.53 9.24
N THR A 90 8.52 10.78 8.90
CA THR A 90 7.19 11.36 9.10
C THR A 90 6.59 11.71 7.74
N LEU A 91 5.44 11.13 7.44
CA LEU A 91 4.84 11.19 6.11
C LEU A 91 3.56 12.00 6.16
N ASN A 92 3.40 12.90 5.21
CA ASN A 92 2.13 13.57 4.95
C ASN A 92 1.45 12.93 3.73
N CYS A 93 0.45 12.09 3.99
CA CYS A 93 -0.30 11.40 2.95
C CYS A 93 -1.53 12.22 2.58
N LEU A 94 -1.48 12.92 1.45
CA LEU A 94 -2.63 13.65 0.92
C LEU A 94 -3.71 12.66 0.43
N LEU A 95 -4.94 12.86 0.88
CA LEU A 95 -6.12 12.08 0.50
C LEU A 95 -7.10 12.91 -0.32
N THR A 96 -7.01 14.23 -0.30
CA THR A 96 -7.81 15.14 -1.14
C THR A 96 -6.93 16.10 -1.95
N ASP A 97 -7.48 16.65 -3.02
CA ASP A 97 -6.91 17.83 -3.68
C ASP A 97 -7.16 19.13 -2.89
N GLU A 98 -6.67 20.25 -3.42
CA GLU A 98 -6.82 21.59 -2.83
C GLU A 98 -8.29 22.06 -2.71
N LYS A 99 -9.21 21.42 -3.46
CA LYS A 99 -10.65 21.71 -3.42
C LYS A 99 -11.40 20.75 -2.48
N GLY A 100 -10.69 19.87 -1.78
CA GLY A 100 -11.27 18.88 -0.86
C GLY A 100 -11.86 17.65 -1.57
N ARG A 101 -11.61 17.45 -2.87
CA ARG A 101 -12.07 16.25 -3.58
C ARG A 101 -11.12 15.10 -3.29
N PHE A 102 -11.64 13.96 -2.85
CA PHE A 102 -10.81 12.78 -2.59
C PHE A 102 -10.02 12.35 -3.84
N LEU A 103 -8.77 11.98 -3.60
CA LEU A 103 -7.84 11.41 -4.56
C LEU A 103 -7.99 9.88 -4.59
N GLY A 104 -7.37 9.25 -5.59
CA GLY A 104 -7.36 7.79 -5.71
C GLY A 104 -8.54 7.23 -6.49
N LYS A 105 -8.72 5.92 -6.41
CA LYS A 105 -9.82 5.20 -7.09
C LYS A 105 -11.00 5.10 -6.13
N SER A 106 -12.22 5.33 -6.62
CA SER A 106 -13.43 5.19 -5.81
C SER A 106 -14.18 3.90 -6.13
N ALA A 107 -14.78 3.32 -5.09
CA ALA A 107 -15.72 2.21 -5.19
C ALA A 107 -16.83 2.40 -4.15
N GLY A 108 -17.99 2.90 -4.58
CA GLY A 108 -19.08 3.24 -3.68
C GLY A 108 -18.69 4.36 -2.71
N ASN A 109 -18.65 4.06 -1.41
CA ASN A 109 -18.27 5.00 -0.36
C ASN A 109 -16.79 4.93 0.05
N LEU A 110 -15.97 4.15 -0.66
CA LEU A 110 -14.57 3.92 -0.36
C LEU A 110 -13.65 4.61 -1.38
N TRP A 111 -12.51 5.08 -0.90
CA TRP A 111 -11.44 5.69 -1.69
C TRP A 111 -10.13 4.98 -1.45
N ASP A 112 -9.53 4.47 -2.52
CA ASP A 112 -8.27 3.76 -2.56
C ASP A 112 -7.14 4.67 -3.03
N ASN A 113 -6.29 5.07 -2.09
CA ASN A 113 -5.11 5.88 -2.36
C ASN A 113 -3.85 5.03 -2.36
N ARG A 114 -3.09 5.09 -3.45
CA ARG A 114 -1.73 4.54 -3.56
C ARG A 114 -0.76 5.70 -3.69
N ILE A 115 -0.09 6.01 -2.59
CA ILE A 115 0.70 7.21 -2.39
C ILE A 115 2.18 6.83 -2.49
N PRO A 116 2.93 7.40 -3.44
CA PRO A 116 4.37 7.16 -3.51
C PRO A 116 5.08 7.77 -2.31
N TYR A 117 5.85 6.97 -1.58
CA TYR A 117 6.71 7.46 -0.50
C TYR A 117 8.14 7.66 -0.99
N LYS A 118 8.75 6.64 -1.61
CA LYS A 118 10.10 6.75 -2.19
C LYS A 118 10.17 6.00 -3.51
N TRP A 119 10.89 6.59 -4.47
CA TRP A 119 11.16 6.00 -5.78
C TRP A 119 12.62 5.57 -5.86
N GLY A 120 12.89 4.47 -6.55
CA GLY A 120 14.26 4.07 -6.89
C GLY A 120 15.17 3.77 -5.70
N VAL A 121 14.60 3.32 -4.57
CA VAL A 121 15.36 3.01 -3.35
C VAL A 121 16.18 1.75 -3.55
N LYS A 122 17.45 1.78 -3.14
CA LYS A 122 18.27 0.57 -3.00
C LYS A 122 18.32 0.18 -1.53
N PHE A 123 17.91 -1.04 -1.24
CA PHE A 123 18.05 -1.60 0.10
C PHE A 123 19.52 -2.00 0.32
N PRO A 124 20.16 -1.55 1.42
CA PRO A 124 21.59 -1.73 1.61
C PRO A 124 21.97 -3.17 1.98
N MET A 125 21.01 -4.01 2.37
CA MET A 125 21.24 -5.37 2.82
C MET A 125 20.11 -6.32 2.44
N LEU A 126 20.45 -7.59 2.26
CA LEU A 126 19.52 -8.69 2.03
C LEU A 126 18.84 -9.10 3.34
N GLY A 127 17.66 -9.69 3.22
CA GLY A 127 16.94 -10.30 4.33
C GLY A 127 15.64 -9.58 4.69
N LYS A 128 15.15 -9.86 5.90
CA LYS A 128 13.84 -9.41 6.38
C LYS A 128 13.90 -7.99 6.93
N TYR A 129 13.06 -7.14 6.38
CA TYR A 129 12.77 -5.80 6.89
C TYR A 129 11.41 -5.80 7.56
N LYS A 130 11.27 -4.93 8.57
CA LYS A 130 10.01 -4.69 9.26
C LYS A 130 9.65 -3.22 9.16
N VAL A 131 8.41 -2.92 8.79
CA VAL A 131 7.89 -1.57 8.72
C VAL A 131 6.65 -1.46 9.59
N ASN A 132 6.63 -0.40 10.38
CA ASN A 132 5.56 -0.07 11.29
C ASN A 132 4.96 1.27 10.90
N TYR A 133 3.65 1.34 10.72
CA TYR A 133 2.93 2.60 10.59
C TYR A 133 2.17 2.90 11.87
N ILE A 134 2.39 4.12 12.36
CA ILE A 134 1.67 4.70 13.49
C ILE A 134 1.01 5.96 12.97
N GLN A 135 -0.30 6.11 13.19
CA GLN A 135 -0.96 7.36 12.82
C GLN A 135 -0.46 8.49 13.72
N ALA A 136 -0.10 9.62 13.10
CA ALA A 136 0.52 10.77 13.74
C ALA A 136 -0.40 12.00 13.71
N MET A 137 -1.71 11.76 13.75
CA MET A 137 -2.72 12.82 13.85
C MET A 137 -2.96 13.19 15.31
N ARG A 138 -3.60 14.34 15.55
CA ARG A 138 -3.87 14.83 16.92
C ARG A 138 -4.94 14.03 17.68
N HIS A 139 -5.75 13.24 16.97
CA HIS A 139 -6.84 12.48 17.56
C HIS A 139 -6.35 11.08 17.91
N GLU A 140 -6.77 10.58 19.08
CA GLU A 140 -6.40 9.23 19.52
C GLU A 140 -6.94 8.15 18.57
N LYS A 141 -8.10 8.39 17.98
CA LYS A 141 -8.74 7.51 16.98
C LYS A 141 -9.03 8.29 15.70
N LEU A 142 -8.65 7.69 14.58
CA LEU A 142 -8.97 8.17 13.25
C LEU A 142 -10.11 7.35 12.66
N GLU A 143 -11.31 7.89 12.78
CA GLU A 143 -12.50 7.34 12.13
C GLU A 143 -12.36 7.36 10.60
N ALA A 144 -13.11 6.48 9.95
CA ALA A 144 -13.24 6.38 8.49
C ALA A 144 -11.98 5.95 7.72
N ILE A 145 -10.94 5.46 8.41
CA ILE A 145 -9.85 4.70 7.77
C ILE A 145 -10.19 3.22 7.85
N THR A 146 -10.32 2.55 6.70
CA THR A 146 -10.73 1.13 6.66
C THR A 146 -9.56 0.19 6.44
N ASP A 147 -8.54 0.62 5.71
CA ASP A 147 -7.37 -0.22 5.42
C ASP A 147 -6.11 0.63 5.31
N VAL A 148 -5.01 0.06 5.77
CA VAL A 148 -3.67 0.66 5.72
C VAL A 148 -2.72 -0.38 5.16
N GLY A 149 -1.91 -0.02 4.18
CA GLY A 149 -1.05 -0.99 3.51
C GLY A 149 0.28 -0.46 3.04
N LEU A 150 1.17 -1.40 2.79
CA LEU A 150 2.48 -1.18 2.22
C LEU A 150 2.59 -1.98 0.92
N ARG A 151 3.12 -1.33 -0.10
CA ARG A 151 3.50 -1.97 -1.36
C ARG A 151 4.96 -1.65 -1.66
N ILE A 152 5.72 -2.70 -1.97
CA ILE A 152 7.08 -2.64 -2.51
C ILE A 152 7.05 -3.23 -3.90
N GLU A 153 7.56 -2.50 -4.87
CA GLU A 153 7.71 -2.98 -6.24
C GLU A 153 9.11 -2.71 -6.76
N LYS A 154 9.63 -3.67 -7.53
CA LYS A 154 10.90 -3.54 -8.22
C LYS A 154 10.72 -2.58 -9.39
N ASN A 155 11.62 -1.63 -9.53
CA ASN A 155 11.65 -0.74 -10.68
C ASN A 155 12.12 -1.55 -11.89
N SER A 156 11.19 -1.93 -12.75
CA SER A 156 11.51 -2.54 -14.04
C SER A 156 11.81 -1.41 -15.02
N LYS A 157 13.09 -1.15 -15.27
CA LYS A 157 13.52 -0.43 -16.46
C LYS A 157 13.21 -1.26 -17.71
#